data_AF-A0A7M7JX57-F1
#
_entry.id   AF-A0A7M7JX57-F1
#
_cell.length_a   1.000
_cell.length_b   1.000
_cell.length_c   1.000
_cell.angle_alpha   90.00
_cell.angle_beta   90.00
_cell.angle_gamma   90.00
#
_symmetry.space_group_name_H-M   'P 1'
#
loop_
_entity.id
_entity.type
_entity.pdbx_description
1 polymer ?
#
loop_
_entity_poly.entity_id
_entity_poly.type
_entity_poly.pdbx_seq_one_letter_code
_entity_poly.pdbx_strand_id
1 'polypeptide(L)'
;MGCQQTKIRELSDEDVDFLKTHTKYDEQTIREWYEGFKVDCPSGRLSRKKFIDIYRTFFPTGNPEKFCDHVFRTFDTDNSGHIDFKEFLMAIGITASSSGEERLKWAFRMYDINNDGGIELTEMTKIVKALYDMLGPGTSDESPEERTKEIFLKMDKDGDGTLSVKEFVDGCLLDKKLAALLTANNGAT
;
A
#
# COMPACT_ATOMS: atom_id res chain seq x y z
N MET A 1 -18.96 -35.09 -15.16
CA MET A 1 -18.78 -34.08 -14.09
C MET A 1 -18.10 -32.88 -14.72
N GLY A 2 -18.86 -31.82 -15.00
CA GLY A 2 -18.36 -30.65 -15.72
C GLY A 2 -17.50 -29.80 -14.79
N CYS A 3 -16.20 -29.73 -15.09
CA CYS A 3 -15.32 -28.73 -14.51
C CYS A 3 -15.78 -27.37 -15.05
N GLN A 4 -16.45 -26.56 -14.24
CA GLN A 4 -16.78 -25.19 -14.63
C GLN A 4 -15.46 -24.42 -14.66
N GLN A 5 -14.85 -24.33 -15.85
CA GLN A 5 -13.84 -23.32 -16.11
C GLN A 5 -14.53 -21.96 -15.95
N THR A 6 -14.31 -21.32 -14.80
CA THR A 6 -14.70 -19.94 -14.57
C THR A 6 -14.08 -19.11 -15.69
N LYS A 7 -14.90 -18.63 -16.64
CA LYS A 7 -14.42 -17.74 -17.71
C LYS A 7 -13.75 -16.54 -17.03
N ILE A 8 -12.45 -16.39 -17.23
CA ILE A 8 -11.72 -15.22 -16.78
C ILE A 8 -12.32 -14.03 -17.52
N ARG A 9 -12.78 -13.02 -16.78
CA ARG A 9 -13.27 -11.77 -17.38
C ARG A 9 -12.10 -11.12 -18.10
N GLU A 10 -12.20 -11.00 -19.42
CA GLU A 10 -11.23 -10.26 -20.21
C GLU A 10 -11.31 -8.76 -19.89
N LEU A 11 -10.20 -8.05 -20.07
CA LEU A 11 -10.15 -6.60 -19.90
C LEU A 11 -11.07 -5.94 -20.92
N SER A 12 -12.14 -5.31 -20.45
CA SER A 12 -13.09 -4.61 -21.32
C SER A 12 -12.57 -3.22 -21.71
N ASP A 13 -13.08 -2.65 -22.80
CA ASP A 13 -12.74 -1.28 -23.20
C ASP A 13 -13.19 -0.25 -22.15
N GLU A 14 -14.28 -0.53 -21.42
CA GLU A 14 -14.71 0.29 -20.28
C GLU A 14 -13.67 0.30 -19.15
N ASP A 15 -13.08 -0.86 -18.85
CA ASP A 15 -12.02 -0.97 -17.84
C ASP A 15 -10.76 -0.21 -18.30
N VAL A 16 -10.43 -0.25 -19.59
CA VAL A 16 -9.32 0.51 -20.20
C VAL A 16 -9.55 2.01 -20.08
N ASP A 17 -10.74 2.51 -20.45
CA ASP A 17 -11.06 3.94 -20.37
C ASP A 17 -11.10 4.44 -18.92
N PHE A 18 -11.59 3.63 -17.99
CA PHE A 18 -11.48 3.91 -16.57
C PHE A 18 -10.01 4.04 -16.13
N LEU A 19 -9.15 3.10 -16.51
CA LEU A 19 -7.73 3.11 -16.15
C LEU A 19 -6.98 4.29 -16.77
N LYS A 20 -7.31 4.70 -18.00
CA LYS A 20 -6.73 5.90 -18.64
C LYS A 20 -7.10 7.20 -17.93
N THR A 21 -8.27 7.25 -17.31
CA THR A 21 -8.74 8.45 -16.59
C THR A 21 -8.25 8.50 -15.14
N HIS A 22 -7.90 7.35 -14.55
CA HIS A 22 -7.50 7.23 -13.14
C HIS A 22 -6.02 6.87 -12.95
N THR A 23 -5.29 6.67 -14.04
CA THR A 23 -3.84 6.46 -14.04
C THR A 23 -3.19 7.33 -15.11
N LYS A 24 -1.85 7.39 -15.11
CA LYS A 24 -1.05 8.10 -16.11
C LYS A 24 -0.74 7.26 -17.35
N TYR A 25 -1.28 6.04 -17.44
CA TYR A 25 -0.93 5.10 -18.49
C TYR A 25 -1.86 5.23 -19.69
N ASP A 26 -1.27 5.12 -20.89
CA ASP A 26 -2.05 5.01 -22.13
C ASP A 26 -2.59 3.59 -22.32
N GLU A 27 -3.48 3.44 -23.30
CA GLU A 27 -4.12 2.16 -23.61
C GLU A 27 -3.11 1.05 -23.92
N GLN A 28 -2.07 1.36 -24.69
CA GLN A 28 -1.07 0.37 -25.07
C GLN A 28 -0.36 -0.18 -23.83
N THR A 29 0.10 0.73 -22.96
CA THR A 29 0.77 0.38 -21.71
C THR A 29 -0.14 -0.45 -20.80
N ILE A 30 -1.42 -0.07 -20.68
CA ILE A 30 -2.41 -0.82 -19.89
C ILE A 30 -2.55 -2.26 -20.41
N ARG A 31 -2.67 -2.44 -21.73
CA ARG A 31 -2.81 -3.77 -22.34
C ARG A 31 -1.54 -4.62 -22.18
N GLU A 32 -0.35 -4.00 -22.27
CA GLU A 32 0.92 -4.68 -22.01
C GLU A 32 1.02 -5.17 -20.55
N TRP A 33 0.66 -4.32 -19.58
CA TRP A 33 0.56 -4.71 -18.17
C TRP A 33 -0.44 -5.85 -17.94
N TYR A 34 -1.57 -5.83 -18.65
CA TYR A 34 -2.59 -6.87 -18.53
C TYR A 34 -2.10 -8.25 -18.98
N GLU A 35 -1.37 -8.30 -20.10
CA GLU A 35 -0.79 -9.55 -20.59
C GLU A 35 0.27 -10.09 -19.62
N GLY A 36 1.14 -9.22 -19.08
CA GLY A 36 2.08 -9.61 -18.03
C GLY A 36 1.36 -10.15 -16.77
N PHE A 37 0.32 -9.44 -16.33
CA PHE A 37 -0.48 -9.84 -15.18
C PHE A 37 -1.17 -11.19 -15.38
N LYS A 38 -1.64 -11.51 -16.59
CA LYS A 38 -2.24 -12.83 -16.89
C LYS A 38 -1.22 -13.97 -16.87
N VAL A 39 0.01 -13.73 -17.34
CA VAL A 39 1.09 -14.73 -17.28
C VAL A 39 1.41 -15.05 -15.82
N ASP A 40 1.54 -14.01 -15.02
CA ASP A 40 1.86 -14.13 -13.60
C ASP A 40 0.69 -14.69 -12.80
N CYS A 41 -0.52 -14.19 -13.04
CA CYS A 41 -1.75 -14.54 -12.34
C CYS A 41 -2.75 -15.14 -13.34
N PRO A 42 -2.62 -16.43 -13.71
CA PRO A 42 -3.54 -17.07 -14.67
C PRO A 42 -5.01 -17.08 -14.23
N SER A 43 -5.29 -16.89 -12.94
CA SER A 43 -6.64 -16.71 -12.40
C SER A 43 -7.25 -15.34 -12.70
N GLY A 44 -6.48 -14.39 -13.23
CA GLY A 44 -6.86 -12.99 -13.37
C GLY A 44 -6.92 -12.24 -12.03
N ARG A 45 -6.37 -12.81 -10.96
CA ARG A 45 -6.40 -12.25 -9.59
C ARG A 45 -5.09 -12.49 -8.87
N LEU A 46 -4.58 -11.47 -8.20
CA LEU A 46 -3.42 -11.57 -7.33
C LEU A 46 -3.88 -11.94 -5.91
N SER A 47 -3.45 -13.11 -5.45
CA SER A 47 -3.77 -13.58 -4.09
C SER A 47 -2.82 -13.00 -3.05
N ARG A 48 -3.31 -12.88 -1.81
CA ARG A 48 -2.50 -12.44 -0.66
C ARG A 48 -1.21 -13.23 -0.51
N LYS A 49 -1.28 -14.56 -0.65
CA LYS A 49 -0.09 -15.44 -0.59
C LYS A 49 0.96 -15.04 -1.62
N LYS A 50 0.55 -14.88 -2.88
CA LYS A 50 1.47 -14.50 -3.95
C LYS A 50 2.06 -13.11 -3.73
N PHE A 51 1.26 -12.17 -3.23
CA PHE A 51 1.72 -10.83 -2.87
C PHE A 51 2.82 -10.86 -1.79
N ILE A 52 2.62 -11.66 -0.73
CA ILE A 52 3.63 -11.86 0.33
C ILE A 52 4.90 -12.51 -0.24
N ASP A 53 4.77 -13.52 -1.11
CA ASP A 53 5.92 -14.20 -1.71
C ASP A 53 6.77 -13.26 -2.57
N ILE A 54 6.15 -12.29 -3.26
CA ILE A 54 6.88 -11.22 -3.97
C ILE A 54 7.69 -10.38 -2.97
N TYR A 55 7.09 -9.90 -1.89
CA TYR A 55 7.79 -9.11 -0.88
C TYR A 55 8.91 -9.88 -0.16
N ARG A 56 8.75 -11.17 0.09
CA ARG A 56 9.81 -12.04 0.65
C ARG A 56 11.05 -12.09 -0.24
N THR A 57 10.90 -11.91 -1.55
CA THR A 57 12.02 -11.87 -2.50
C THR A 57 12.86 -10.60 -2.32
N PHE A 58 12.23 -9.47 -1.97
CA PHE A 58 12.91 -8.20 -1.75
C PHE A 58 13.41 -8.01 -0.31
N PHE A 59 12.72 -8.62 0.67
CA PHE A 59 13.04 -8.51 2.10
C PHE A 59 13.30 -9.90 2.71
N PRO A 60 14.36 -10.62 2.29
CA PRO A 60 14.58 -12.02 2.67
C PRO A 60 14.94 -12.21 4.16
N THR A 61 15.38 -11.16 4.84
CA THR A 61 15.84 -11.20 6.24
C THR A 61 14.76 -10.84 7.25
N GLY A 62 13.63 -10.28 6.82
CA GLY A 62 12.52 -9.89 7.70
C GLY A 62 11.25 -10.69 7.46
N ASN A 63 10.17 -10.27 8.12
CA ASN A 63 8.83 -10.83 7.96
C ASN A 63 7.87 -9.80 7.35
N PRO A 64 7.63 -9.84 6.03
CA PRO A 64 6.75 -8.89 5.36
C PRO A 64 5.26 -9.16 5.56
N GLU A 65 4.85 -10.26 6.20
CA GLU A 65 3.46 -10.74 6.20
C GLU A 65 2.47 -9.70 6.74
N LYS A 66 2.73 -9.12 7.91
CA LYS A 66 1.86 -8.10 8.51
C LYS A 66 1.81 -6.83 7.66
N PHE A 67 2.96 -6.41 7.11
CA PHE A 67 3.00 -5.20 6.28
C PHE A 67 2.24 -5.42 4.98
N CYS A 68 2.43 -6.59 4.35
CA CYS A 68 1.70 -7.00 3.16
C CYS A 68 0.18 -7.02 3.41
N ASP A 69 -0.28 -7.46 4.57
CA ASP A 69 -1.70 -7.45 4.90
C ASP A 69 -2.29 -6.03 4.90
N HIS A 70 -1.55 -5.06 5.43
CA HIS A 70 -1.97 -3.65 5.42
C HIS A 70 -1.94 -3.06 4.01
N VAL A 71 -0.89 -3.32 3.23
CA VAL A 71 -0.80 -2.86 1.84
C VAL A 71 -1.92 -3.48 0.99
N PHE A 72 -2.14 -4.79 1.13
CA PHE A 72 -3.17 -5.52 0.41
C PHE A 72 -4.55 -4.94 0.67
N ARG A 73 -4.87 -4.62 1.93
CA ARG A 73 -6.13 -3.95 2.31
C ARG A 73 -6.34 -2.63 1.58
N THR A 74 -5.27 -1.85 1.36
CA THR A 74 -5.39 -0.56 0.64
C THR A 74 -5.59 -0.71 -0.86
N PHE A 75 -5.29 -1.89 -1.42
CA PHE A 75 -5.45 -2.18 -2.85
C PHE A 75 -6.74 -2.93 -3.15
N ASP A 76 -7.17 -3.82 -2.24
CA ASP A 76 -8.44 -4.57 -2.28
C ASP A 76 -9.61 -3.65 -1.89
N THR A 77 -9.94 -2.73 -2.79
CA THR A 77 -10.94 -1.67 -2.57
C THR A 77 -12.36 -2.20 -2.45
N ASP A 78 -12.65 -3.33 -3.10
CA ASP A 78 -13.94 -4.00 -3.03
C ASP A 78 -14.03 -5.05 -1.90
N ASN A 79 -12.95 -5.24 -1.14
CA ASN A 79 -12.81 -6.26 -0.09
C ASN A 79 -13.14 -7.68 -0.56
N SER A 80 -12.86 -8.01 -1.81
CA SER A 80 -13.08 -9.34 -2.37
C SER A 80 -12.08 -10.38 -1.84
N GLY A 81 -11.04 -9.95 -1.12
CA GLY A 81 -9.95 -10.79 -0.64
C GLY A 81 -8.89 -11.09 -1.71
N HIS A 82 -9.01 -10.44 -2.87
CA HIS A 82 -8.16 -10.61 -4.04
C HIS A 82 -7.94 -9.26 -4.72
N ILE A 83 -6.75 -9.03 -5.25
CA ILE A 83 -6.49 -7.82 -6.05
C ILE A 83 -6.73 -8.17 -7.52
N ASP A 84 -7.71 -7.53 -8.15
CA ASP A 84 -7.94 -7.66 -9.59
C ASP A 84 -6.95 -6.80 -10.40
N PHE A 85 -6.99 -6.91 -11.73
CA PHE A 85 -6.06 -6.15 -12.57
C PHE A 85 -6.25 -4.63 -12.45
N LYS A 86 -7.48 -4.15 -12.32
CA LYS A 86 -7.79 -2.72 -12.23
C LYS A 86 -7.21 -2.16 -10.92
N GLU A 87 -7.45 -2.85 -9.82
CA GLU A 87 -6.90 -2.51 -8.50
C GLU A 87 -5.37 -2.56 -8.50
N PHE A 88 -4.78 -3.60 -9.10
CA PHE A 88 -3.34 -3.72 -9.25
C PHE A 88 -2.75 -2.53 -10.01
N LEU A 89 -3.32 -2.16 -11.16
CA LEU A 89 -2.77 -1.08 -11.98
C LEU A 89 -2.97 0.29 -11.35
N MET A 90 -4.10 0.51 -10.67
CA MET A 90 -4.32 1.72 -9.86
C MET A 90 -3.28 1.83 -8.73
N ALA A 91 -3.01 0.74 -8.03
CA ALA A 91 -2.00 0.66 -6.98
C ALA A 91 -0.60 1.01 -7.51
N ILE A 92 -0.20 0.44 -8.66
CA ILE A 92 1.06 0.78 -9.34
C ILE A 92 1.08 2.25 -9.75
N GLY A 93 -0.02 2.78 -10.30
CA GLY A 93 -0.12 4.19 -10.69
C GLY A 93 0.12 5.16 -9.52
N ILE A 94 -0.49 4.88 -8.36
CA ILE A 94 -0.34 5.68 -7.14
C ILE A 94 1.08 5.56 -6.57
N THR A 95 1.59 4.33 -6.42
CA THR A 95 2.91 4.10 -5.83
C THR A 95 4.05 4.58 -6.72
N ALA A 96 3.85 4.58 -8.04
CA ALA A 96 4.78 5.17 -9.02
C ALA A 96 4.50 6.66 -9.30
N SER A 97 3.53 7.29 -8.63
CA SER A 97 3.27 8.73 -8.79
C SER A 97 4.45 9.54 -8.26
N SER A 98 4.83 10.57 -9.00
CA SER A 98 5.84 11.54 -8.58
C SER A 98 5.27 12.60 -7.63
N SER A 99 3.94 12.65 -7.45
CA SER A 99 3.29 13.55 -6.51
C SER A 99 3.46 13.03 -5.09
N GLY A 100 4.26 13.74 -4.29
CA GLY A 100 4.46 13.39 -2.88
C GLY A 100 3.14 13.37 -2.08
N GLU A 101 2.20 14.26 -2.41
CA GLU A 101 0.92 14.38 -1.71
C GLU A 101 -0.01 13.19 -1.97
N GLU A 102 -0.13 12.72 -3.22
CA GLU A 102 -0.95 11.54 -3.54
C GLU A 102 -0.43 10.28 -2.84
N ARG A 103 0.90 10.13 -2.82
CA ARG A 103 1.56 9.02 -2.11
C ARG A 103 1.31 9.10 -0.60
N LEU A 104 1.34 10.30 -0.03
CA LEU A 104 1.05 10.51 1.40
C LEU A 104 -0.43 10.26 1.73
N LYS A 105 -1.36 10.64 0.86
CA LYS A 105 -2.79 10.32 1.01
C LYS A 105 -3.06 8.82 0.92
N TRP A 106 -2.30 8.10 0.08
CA TRP A 106 -2.38 6.64 0.06
C TRP A 106 -1.76 6.03 1.32
N ALA A 107 -0.60 6.54 1.76
CA ALA A 107 0.01 6.12 3.02
C ALA A 107 -0.98 6.34 4.18
N PHE A 108 -1.69 7.47 4.23
CA PHE A 108 -2.74 7.71 5.23
C PHE A 108 -3.76 6.56 5.29
N ARG A 109 -4.29 6.11 4.15
CA ARG A 109 -5.24 4.96 4.10
C ARG A 109 -4.63 3.63 4.56
N MET A 110 -3.32 3.50 4.50
CA MET A 110 -2.63 2.33 5.06
C MET A 110 -2.58 2.40 6.59
N TYR A 111 -2.37 3.61 7.13
CA TYR A 111 -2.27 3.87 8.55
C TYR A 111 -3.63 3.89 9.25
N ASP A 112 -4.66 4.43 8.61
CA ASP A 112 -6.06 4.36 9.04
C ASP A 112 -6.57 2.91 8.84
N ILE A 113 -6.62 2.13 9.93
CA ILE A 113 -6.93 0.70 9.87
C ILE A 113 -8.43 0.47 9.84
N ASN A 114 -9.18 1.29 10.58
CA ASN A 114 -10.61 1.19 10.74
C ASN A 114 -11.41 2.00 9.67
N ASN A 115 -10.73 2.82 8.87
CA ASN A 115 -11.27 3.73 7.86
C ASN A 115 -12.22 4.80 8.43
N ASP A 116 -11.95 5.31 9.63
CA ASP A 116 -12.75 6.37 10.25
C ASP A 116 -12.33 7.79 9.83
N GLY A 117 -11.25 7.91 9.04
CA GLY A 117 -10.74 9.19 8.54
C GLY A 117 -9.73 9.87 9.48
N GLY A 118 -9.37 9.21 10.58
CA GLY A 118 -8.28 9.57 11.48
C GLY A 118 -7.26 8.44 11.61
N ILE A 119 -6.09 8.75 12.14
CA ILE A 119 -5.12 7.71 12.53
C ILE A 119 -4.94 7.81 14.04
N GLU A 120 -5.33 6.77 14.77
CA GLU A 120 -5.04 6.68 16.19
C GLU A 120 -3.59 6.25 16.44
N LEU A 121 -3.03 6.60 17.60
CA LEU A 121 -1.70 6.15 18.03
C LEU A 121 -1.56 4.62 17.97
N THR A 122 -2.64 3.89 18.28
CA THR A 122 -2.64 2.43 18.25
C THR A 122 -2.51 1.88 16.83
N GLU A 123 -3.12 2.53 15.86
CA GLU A 123 -3.07 2.16 14.45
C GLU A 123 -1.70 2.48 13.84
N MET A 124 -1.19 3.68 14.11
CA MET A 124 0.15 4.08 13.71
C MET A 124 1.21 3.11 14.23
N THR A 125 1.09 2.70 15.50
CA THR A 125 2.01 1.76 16.13
C THR A 125 1.97 0.39 15.46
N LYS A 126 0.79 -0.09 15.04
CA LYS A 126 0.65 -1.38 14.32
C LYS A 126 1.40 -1.36 12.99
N ILE A 127 1.26 -0.28 12.20
CA ILE A 127 1.96 -0.18 10.92
C ILE A 127 3.47 -0.05 11.10
N VAL A 128 3.94 0.79 12.04
CA VAL A 128 5.36 0.95 12.31
C VAL A 128 6.00 -0.36 12.78
N LYS A 129 5.31 -1.13 13.64
CA LYS A 129 5.77 -2.48 14.02
C LYS A 129 5.86 -3.42 12.83
N ALA A 130 4.86 -3.42 11.95
CA ALA A 130 4.88 -4.25 10.75
C ALA A 130 6.05 -3.88 9.81
N LEU A 131 6.40 -2.60 9.71
CA LEU A 131 7.57 -2.14 8.98
C LEU A 131 8.89 -2.63 9.61
N TYR A 132 9.01 -2.55 10.93
CA TYR A 132 10.19 -3.07 11.64
C TYR A 132 10.31 -4.60 11.47
N ASP A 133 9.21 -5.33 11.59
CA ASP A 133 9.17 -6.78 11.34
C ASP A 133 9.64 -7.08 9.90
N MET A 134 9.18 -6.31 8.91
CA MET A 134 9.54 -6.48 7.49
C MET A 134 11.01 -6.18 7.19
N LEU A 135 11.57 -5.13 7.77
CA LEU A 135 12.97 -4.74 7.56
C LEU A 135 13.94 -5.64 8.34
N GLY A 136 13.44 -6.34 9.37
CA GLY A 136 14.25 -7.17 10.25
C GLY A 136 14.90 -6.35 11.38
N PRO A 137 15.78 -6.96 12.19
CA PRO A 137 16.41 -6.27 13.32
C PRO A 137 17.25 -5.09 12.83
N GLY A 138 16.73 -3.88 13.00
CA GLY A 138 17.45 -2.64 12.77
C GLY A 138 18.49 -2.38 13.85
N THR A 139 19.48 -1.55 13.55
CA THR A 139 20.57 -1.17 14.47
C THR A 139 20.17 -0.08 15.47
N SER A 140 18.87 0.11 15.72
CA SER A 140 18.35 1.18 16.57
C SER A 140 18.03 0.64 17.95
N ASP A 141 18.59 1.26 18.99
CA ASP A 141 18.32 0.92 20.39
C ASP A 141 16.91 1.37 20.85
N GLU A 142 16.24 2.22 20.06
CA GLU A 142 14.90 2.74 20.35
C GLU A 142 13.78 1.79 19.88
N SER A 143 12.78 1.57 20.76
CA SER A 143 11.64 0.71 20.44
C SER A 143 10.70 1.35 19.39
N PRO A 144 10.04 0.54 18.53
CA PRO A 144 9.04 1.03 17.59
C PRO A 144 7.94 1.88 18.24
N GLU A 145 7.54 1.53 19.47
CA GLU A 145 6.49 2.19 20.24
C GLU A 145 6.89 3.58 20.71
N GLU A 146 8.08 3.73 21.31
CA GLU A 146 8.60 5.03 21.74
C GLU A 146 8.72 5.97 20.56
N ARG A 147 9.32 5.47 19.48
CA ARG A 147 9.47 6.23 18.25
C ARG A 147 8.13 6.64 17.66
N THR A 148 7.16 5.73 17.59
CA THR A 148 5.82 6.05 17.07
C THR A 148 5.15 7.14 17.90
N LYS A 149 5.23 7.03 19.24
CA LYS A 149 4.65 8.01 20.15
C LYS A 149 5.26 9.40 19.98
N GLU A 150 6.58 9.49 19.82
CA GLU A 150 7.24 10.78 19.56
C GLU A 150 6.78 11.41 18.25
N ILE A 151 6.64 10.61 17.19
CA ILE A 151 6.20 11.07 15.88
C ILE A 151 4.76 11.56 15.97
N PHE A 152 3.88 10.76 16.57
CA PHE A 152 2.46 11.06 16.72
C PHE A 152 2.26 12.43 17.40
N LEU A 153 2.91 12.64 18.56
CA LEU A 153 2.81 13.89 19.32
C LEU A 153 3.35 15.11 18.56
N LYS A 154 4.25 14.92 17.58
CA LYS A 154 4.74 16.02 16.73
C LYS A 154 3.74 16.37 15.63
N MET A 155 2.96 15.40 15.17
CA MET A 155 2.03 15.54 14.05
C MET A 155 0.64 16.01 14.53
N ASP A 156 0.17 15.50 15.67
CA ASP A 156 -1.08 15.88 16.34
C ASP A 156 -0.97 17.33 16.85
N LYS A 157 -1.49 18.29 16.08
CA LYS A 157 -1.31 19.72 16.34
C LYS A 157 -2.41 20.28 17.23
N ASP A 158 -3.62 19.77 17.08
CA ASP A 158 -4.75 20.21 17.89
C ASP A 158 -4.91 19.39 19.18
N GLY A 159 -4.22 18.26 19.31
CA GLY A 159 -4.17 17.44 20.52
C GLY A 159 -5.44 16.64 20.73
N ASP A 160 -6.18 16.34 19.66
CA ASP A 160 -7.43 15.59 19.74
C ASP A 160 -7.22 14.06 19.90
N GLY A 161 -5.96 13.61 19.77
CA GLY A 161 -5.57 12.21 19.93
C GLY A 161 -5.73 11.36 18.67
N THR A 162 -6.04 11.97 17.52
CA THR A 162 -6.06 11.35 16.20
C THR A 162 -5.28 12.21 15.19
N LEU A 163 -4.73 11.63 14.13
CA LEU A 163 -4.13 12.40 13.05
C LEU A 163 -5.11 12.55 11.91
N SER A 164 -5.49 13.78 11.61
CA SER A 164 -6.21 14.07 10.37
C SER A 164 -5.31 13.87 9.14
N VAL A 165 -5.90 13.68 7.95
CA VAL A 165 -5.16 13.61 6.68
C VAL A 165 -4.21 14.80 6.52
N LYS A 166 -4.66 15.99 6.92
CA LYS A 166 -3.87 17.22 6.81
C LYS A 166 -2.65 17.17 7.73
N GLU A 167 -2.83 16.84 9.01
CA GLU A 167 -1.71 16.73 9.95
C GLU A 167 -0.72 15.64 9.55
N PHE A 168 -1.22 14.52 9.04
CA PHE A 168 -0.37 13.46 8.53
C PHE A 168 0.50 13.93 7.36
N VAL A 169 -0.12 14.58 6.36
CA VAL A 169 0.57 15.10 5.17
C VAL A 169 1.54 16.20 5.56
N ASP A 170 1.10 17.21 6.32
CA ASP A 170 1.91 18.34 6.76
C ASP A 170 3.10 17.86 7.60
N GLY A 171 2.87 16.92 8.54
CA GLY A 171 3.92 16.34 9.37
C GLY A 171 4.98 15.59 8.55
N CYS A 172 4.57 14.82 7.54
CA CYS A 172 5.50 14.14 6.63
C CYS A 172 6.26 15.13 5.74
N LEU A 173 5.62 16.19 5.25
CA LEU A 173 6.26 17.18 4.38
C LEU A 173 7.27 18.04 5.14
N LEU A 174 7.02 18.33 6.42
CA LEU A 174 7.90 19.13 7.27
C LEU A 174 9.16 18.38 7.70
N ASP A 175 9.10 17.05 7.85
CA ASP A 175 10.23 16.24 8.29
C ASP A 175 10.49 15.08 7.32
N LYS A 176 11.55 15.25 6.51
CA LYS A 176 11.97 14.24 5.53
C LYS A 176 12.34 12.90 6.15
N LYS A 177 12.82 12.88 7.40
CA LYS A 177 13.14 11.63 8.12
C LYS A 177 11.84 10.93 8.51
N LEU A 178 10.81 11.67 8.94
CA LEU A 178 9.46 11.14 9.17
C LEU A 178 8.84 10.62 7.88
N ALA A 179 8.87 11.39 6.80
CA ALA A 179 8.39 10.90 5.51
C ALA A 179 9.11 9.62 5.08
N ALA A 180 10.44 9.56 5.16
CA ALA A 180 11.18 8.37 4.77
C ALA A 180 10.80 7.12 5.59
N LEU A 181 10.48 7.30 6.87
CA LEU A 181 10.05 6.22 7.76
C LEU A 181 8.60 5.77 7.48
N LEU A 182 7.71 6.73 7.24
CA LEU A 182 6.27 6.48 7.12
C LEU A 182 5.86 6.09 5.70
N THR A 183 6.57 6.61 4.69
CA THR A 183 6.35 6.28 3.28
C THR A 183 7.28 5.20 2.79
N ALA A 184 7.98 4.51 3.71
CA ALA A 184 9.00 3.47 3.50
C ALA A 184 9.18 3.18 2.02
N ASN A 185 10.13 3.90 1.42
CA ASN A 185 10.33 3.96 -0.03
C ASN A 185 10.29 2.53 -0.60
N ASN A 186 9.21 2.15 -1.29
CA ASN A 186 9.06 0.89 -2.03
C ASN A 186 9.97 0.87 -3.28
N GLY A 187 11.09 1.59 -3.24
CA GLY A 187 12.16 1.54 -4.21
C GLY A 187 13.33 0.85 -3.54
N ALA A 188 13.43 -0.47 -3.76
CA ALA A 188 14.73 -1.09 -3.90
C ALA A 188 15.60 -0.14 -4.75
N THR A 189 16.71 0.31 -4.18
CA THR A 189 17.82 0.86 -4.96
C THR A 189 18.33 -0.19 -5.92
#